data_AF-A0A0E0M936-F1
#
_entry.id   AF-A0A0E0M936-F1
#
_cell.length_a   1.000
_cell.length_b   1.000
_cell.length_c   1.000
_cell.angle_alpha   90.00
_cell.angle_beta   90.00
_cell.angle_gamma   90.00
#
_symmetry.space_group_name_H-M   'P 1'
#
loop_
_entity.id
_entity.type
_entity.pdbx_description
1 polymer ?
#
loop_
_entity_poly.entity_id
_entity_poly.type
_entity_poly.pdbx_seq_one_letter_code
_entity_poly.pdbx_strand_id
1 'polypeptide(L)'
;MAANVKVVLLVLALLQLMSLHAVVHGGDNGGVSAVASSKHEPKPKQGGGGSCNISGFLHGKAGKCNREHGSDCCVAGRRYPQFRCSPPVSARTPATLTLNSFARGGDGGGRSFCDDRFHPDTAMVVALSSGWLRLDGTRRCNRMIRVATGNGRSVLARVVDECDSVNGCDAEHNFEPPCPNNVVDGSPAVWKALGLDEGVGEFKAISLLSTSPIIHGATDAAASCHASGYAYLHSNETRCPNGSPDCCVASERYPRFRCSPPVSARTPAILTLKVFDHGEDGGVPTSCDMLFHRNTELVVSLSSGWLRLGGRRRCNQRIRVFAGAASGRSVVAKVVDECDSVNGCREEDGFAPPCRNNVVGGSPAVWKKLGLNASVGEEFEVVCKSKHKSIKKNKVVHRVT
;
A
#
# COMPACT_ATOMS: atom_id res chain seq x y z
N MET A 1 -0.04 -64.46 -9.61
CA MET A 1 -1.00 -63.62 -10.36
C MET A 1 -2.43 -64.01 -9.97
N ALA A 2 -2.99 -63.42 -8.90
CA ALA A 2 -4.38 -63.67 -8.49
C ALA A 2 -4.98 -62.57 -7.57
N ALA A 3 -4.29 -61.44 -7.35
CA ALA A 3 -4.75 -60.39 -6.43
C ALA A 3 -5.29 -59.12 -7.12
N ASN A 4 -5.11 -58.97 -8.44
CA ASN A 4 -5.43 -57.72 -9.15
C ASN A 4 -6.74 -57.72 -9.97
N VAL A 5 -7.54 -58.80 -9.93
CA VAL A 5 -8.80 -58.86 -10.70
C VAL A 5 -10.01 -58.37 -9.87
N LYS A 6 -9.96 -58.45 -8.54
CA LYS A 6 -11.09 -58.04 -7.68
C LYS A 6 -11.25 -56.53 -7.51
N VAL A 7 -10.17 -55.75 -7.65
CA VAL A 7 -10.22 -54.28 -7.53
C VAL A 7 -10.79 -53.63 -8.80
N VAL A 8 -10.53 -54.22 -9.97
CA VAL A 8 -11.04 -53.71 -11.26
C VAL A 8 -12.56 -53.88 -11.40
N LEU A 9 -13.12 -54.95 -10.82
CA LEU A 9 -14.57 -55.22 -10.83
C LEU A 9 -15.40 -54.28 -9.94
N LEU A 10 -14.81 -53.73 -8.87
CA LEU A 10 -15.51 -52.78 -7.97
C LEU A 10 -15.55 -51.35 -8.54
N VAL A 11 -14.57 -50.96 -9.35
CA VAL A 11 -14.50 -49.60 -9.94
C VAL A 11 -15.47 -49.45 -11.12
N LEU A 12 -15.79 -50.52 -11.84
CA LEU A 12 -16.75 -50.49 -12.95
C LEU A 12 -18.23 -50.48 -12.51
N ALA A 13 -18.54 -50.96 -11.30
CA ALA A 13 -19.92 -50.97 -10.79
C ALA A 13 -20.41 -49.61 -10.27
N LEU A 14 -19.50 -48.69 -9.91
CA LEU A 14 -19.85 -47.34 -9.43
C LEU A 14 -20.07 -46.32 -10.55
N LEU A 15 -19.73 -46.66 -11.80
CA LEU A 15 -19.81 -45.78 -12.97
C LEU A 15 -21.11 -45.92 -13.79
N GLN A 16 -22.06 -46.76 -13.39
CA GLN A 16 -23.35 -46.94 -14.10
C GLN A 16 -24.56 -46.27 -13.42
N LEU A 17 -24.39 -45.47 -12.37
CA LEU A 17 -25.51 -44.95 -11.59
C LEU A 17 -25.92 -43.49 -11.85
N MET A 18 -25.39 -42.84 -12.89
CA MET A 18 -25.80 -41.47 -13.22
C MET A 18 -26.09 -41.31 -14.72
N SER A 19 -27.22 -41.86 -15.17
CA SER A 19 -27.89 -41.42 -16.41
C SER A 19 -29.35 -41.88 -16.45
N LEU A 20 -30.24 -40.92 -16.74
CA LEU A 20 -31.64 -41.03 -17.20
C LEU A 20 -32.70 -41.38 -16.12
N HIS A 21 -33.82 -40.68 -15.90
CA HIS A 21 -34.60 -39.65 -16.64
C HIS A 21 -35.50 -38.86 -15.65
N ALA A 22 -35.86 -37.62 -15.99
CA ALA A 22 -37.25 -37.14 -15.86
C ALA A 22 -37.48 -35.91 -16.74
N VAL A 23 -38.16 -36.15 -17.86
CA VAL A 23 -38.88 -35.16 -18.68
C VAL A 23 -40.21 -34.87 -17.99
N VAL A 24 -40.57 -33.59 -17.82
CA VAL A 24 -41.97 -33.15 -17.66
C VAL A 24 -42.18 -31.88 -18.48
N HIS A 25 -43.20 -31.95 -19.35
CA HIS A 25 -43.72 -30.91 -20.22
C HIS A 25 -44.43 -29.77 -19.47
N GLY A 26 -44.42 -28.57 -20.08
CA GLY A 26 -45.64 -27.77 -20.16
C GLY A 26 -45.49 -26.25 -19.97
N GLY A 27 -45.83 -25.48 -21.01
CA GLY A 27 -46.47 -24.16 -20.85
C GLY A 27 -45.91 -22.99 -21.64
N ASP A 28 -46.58 -22.64 -22.73
CA ASP A 28 -46.38 -21.51 -23.65
C ASP A 28 -46.43 -20.10 -23.01
N ASN A 29 -45.71 -19.12 -23.60
CA ASN A 29 -46.32 -18.08 -24.47
C ASN A 29 -45.39 -16.90 -24.84
N GLY A 30 -45.40 -16.55 -26.14
CA GLY A 30 -45.20 -15.21 -26.73
C GLY A 30 -43.75 -14.69 -26.81
N GLY A 31 -43.11 -14.54 -27.98
CA GLY A 31 -43.43 -13.55 -29.03
C GLY A 31 -43.02 -12.14 -28.55
N VAL A 32 -42.06 -11.41 -29.13
CA VAL A 32 -41.88 -11.03 -30.54
C VAL A 32 -40.51 -10.35 -30.75
N SER A 33 -40.03 -10.35 -32.00
CA SER A 33 -38.86 -9.63 -32.51
C SER A 33 -39.02 -8.11 -32.49
N ALA A 34 -37.92 -7.36 -32.27
CA ALA A 34 -37.64 -6.11 -32.97
C ALA A 34 -36.16 -5.71 -32.86
N VAL A 35 -35.55 -5.49 -34.03
CA VAL A 35 -34.24 -4.86 -34.25
C VAL A 35 -34.45 -3.35 -34.35
N ALA A 36 -33.66 -2.52 -33.64
CA ALA A 36 -33.25 -1.19 -34.12
C ALA A 36 -32.17 -0.52 -33.24
N SER A 37 -31.30 0.22 -33.93
CA SER A 37 -30.06 0.89 -33.55
C SER A 37 -30.10 1.97 -32.44
N SER A 38 -28.95 2.04 -31.75
CA SER A 38 -28.16 3.21 -31.31
C SER A 38 -28.83 4.36 -30.54
N LYS A 39 -28.39 4.56 -29.29
CA LYS A 39 -28.10 5.88 -28.73
C LYS A 39 -27.11 5.79 -27.57
N HIS A 40 -26.09 6.63 -27.64
CA HIS A 40 -25.06 6.85 -26.64
C HIS A 40 -25.62 7.74 -25.53
N GLU A 41 -25.65 7.27 -24.28
CA GLU A 41 -25.83 8.10 -23.09
C GLU A 41 -24.93 7.59 -21.96
N PRO A 42 -24.26 8.48 -21.20
CA PRO A 42 -23.21 8.10 -20.26
C PRO A 42 -23.83 7.61 -18.95
N LYS A 43 -23.59 6.34 -18.59
CA LYS A 43 -24.09 5.81 -17.31
C LYS A 43 -23.29 6.36 -16.11
N PRO A 44 -23.95 6.62 -14.96
CA PRO A 44 -23.43 7.45 -13.88
C PRO A 44 -22.34 6.78 -13.05
N LYS A 45 -21.54 7.63 -12.41
CA LYS A 45 -20.59 7.31 -11.33
C LYS A 45 -21.26 6.40 -10.29
N GLN A 46 -20.84 5.14 -10.20
CA GLN A 46 -21.21 4.25 -9.09
C GLN A 46 -20.15 4.35 -7.99
N GLY A 47 -20.46 5.16 -6.99
CA GLY A 47 -20.02 4.91 -5.61
C GLY A 47 -21.16 4.20 -4.87
N GLY A 48 -20.87 3.08 -4.21
CA GLY A 48 -21.84 2.36 -3.38
C GLY A 48 -21.40 0.92 -3.12
N GLY A 49 -21.31 0.53 -1.85
CA GLY A 49 -20.89 -0.80 -1.40
C GLY A 49 -21.84 -1.92 -1.84
N GLY A 50 -21.56 -2.53 -3.00
CA GLY A 50 -22.15 -3.78 -3.46
C GLY A 50 -21.19 -4.96 -3.30
N SER A 51 -21.75 -6.18 -3.24
CA SER A 51 -20.97 -7.42 -3.30
C SER A 51 -20.15 -7.47 -4.61
N CYS A 52 -18.87 -7.86 -4.53
CA CYS A 52 -18.01 -7.99 -5.71
C CYS A 52 -18.37 -9.26 -6.49
N ASN A 53 -18.83 -9.09 -7.73
CA ASN A 53 -19.24 -10.17 -8.62
C ASN A 53 -18.31 -10.27 -9.85
N ILE A 54 -18.35 -11.42 -10.52
CA ILE A 54 -17.66 -11.63 -11.80
C ILE A 54 -18.17 -10.61 -12.81
N SER A 55 -17.24 -9.87 -13.42
CA SER A 55 -17.52 -8.83 -14.40
C SER A 55 -17.58 -9.33 -15.85
N GLY A 56 -17.00 -10.51 -16.11
CA GLY A 56 -16.91 -11.11 -17.43
C GLY A 56 -16.15 -12.43 -17.40
N PHE A 57 -15.97 -13.03 -18.57
CA PHE A 57 -15.15 -14.22 -18.73
C PHE A 57 -14.20 -14.03 -19.91
N LEU A 58 -12.93 -14.35 -19.67
CA LEU A 58 -11.91 -14.41 -20.69
C LEU A 58 -11.80 -15.85 -21.21
N HIS A 59 -11.80 -16.02 -22.53
CA HIS A 59 -11.56 -17.32 -23.14
C HIS A 59 -10.05 -17.53 -23.29
N GLY A 60 -9.53 -18.57 -22.65
CA GLY A 60 -8.12 -18.93 -22.71
C GLY A 60 -7.69 -19.20 -24.13
N LYS A 61 -6.53 -18.67 -24.48
CA LYS A 61 -5.80 -19.00 -25.71
C LYS A 61 -4.54 -19.74 -25.30
N ALA A 62 -4.30 -20.90 -25.91
CA ALA A 62 -3.00 -21.53 -25.80
C ALA A 62 -1.97 -20.71 -26.58
N GLY A 63 -0.81 -20.47 -25.99
CA GLY A 63 0.29 -19.77 -26.63
C GLY A 63 1.63 -20.26 -26.11
N LYS A 64 2.68 -19.44 -26.28
CA LYS A 64 4.06 -19.75 -25.83
C LYS A 64 4.22 -19.52 -24.32
N CYS A 65 3.28 -19.97 -23.51
CA CYS A 65 3.40 -19.91 -22.05
C CYS A 65 4.58 -20.76 -21.61
N ASN A 66 5.50 -20.18 -20.84
CA ASN A 66 6.56 -20.95 -20.21
C ASN A 66 5.99 -21.66 -18.97
N ARG A 67 6.16 -22.98 -18.88
CA ARG A 67 5.76 -23.76 -17.70
C ARG A 67 6.91 -23.96 -16.70
N GLU A 68 8.11 -23.50 -17.05
CA GLU A 68 9.24 -23.47 -16.13
C GLU A 68 8.88 -22.57 -14.93
N HIS A 69 9.36 -22.93 -13.74
CA HIS A 69 9.08 -22.24 -12.46
C HIS A 69 7.63 -22.29 -11.94
N GLY A 70 6.74 -23.08 -12.55
CA GLY A 70 5.41 -23.35 -11.98
C GLY A 70 4.32 -22.37 -12.37
N SER A 71 4.52 -21.56 -13.41
CA SER A 71 3.48 -20.67 -13.96
C SER A 71 2.26 -21.46 -14.45
N ASP A 72 1.07 -21.04 -14.01
CA ASP A 72 -0.20 -21.57 -14.49
C ASP A 72 -0.50 -21.02 -15.88
N CYS A 73 -0.52 -21.89 -16.90
CA CYS A 73 -0.80 -21.48 -18.28
C CYS A 73 -2.29 -21.52 -18.63
N CYS A 74 -2.75 -20.56 -19.44
CA CYS A 74 -4.10 -20.60 -19.98
C CYS A 74 -4.34 -21.83 -20.88
N VAL A 75 -5.49 -22.46 -20.67
CA VAL A 75 -5.95 -23.60 -21.46
C VAL A 75 -6.89 -23.10 -22.56
N ALA A 76 -6.62 -23.48 -23.80
CA ALA A 76 -7.43 -23.09 -24.95
C ALA A 76 -8.92 -23.42 -24.72
N GLY A 77 -9.79 -22.43 -24.90
CA GLY A 77 -11.25 -22.58 -24.77
C GLY A 77 -11.77 -22.61 -23.33
N ARG A 78 -10.91 -22.74 -22.31
CA ARG A 78 -11.31 -22.63 -20.90
C ARG A 78 -11.73 -21.19 -20.59
N ARG A 79 -12.79 -21.03 -19.78
CA ARG A 79 -13.26 -19.71 -19.34
C ARG A 79 -12.60 -19.34 -18.02
N TYR A 80 -11.98 -18.16 -17.97
CA TYR A 80 -11.37 -17.58 -16.79
C TYR A 80 -12.21 -16.39 -16.31
N PRO A 81 -12.59 -16.32 -15.03
CA PRO A 81 -13.41 -15.22 -14.53
C PRO A 81 -12.62 -13.91 -14.49
N GLN A 82 -13.25 -12.82 -14.90
CA GLN A 82 -12.67 -11.47 -14.85
C GLN A 82 -13.33 -10.67 -13.73
N PHE A 83 -12.54 -9.92 -12.98
CA PHE A 83 -13.00 -9.07 -11.89
C PHE A 83 -12.49 -7.65 -12.04
N ARG A 84 -13.42 -6.68 -12.08
CA ARG A 84 -13.13 -5.24 -11.98
C ARG A 84 -13.21 -4.72 -10.54
N CYS A 85 -13.55 -5.60 -9.60
CA CYS A 85 -13.71 -5.33 -8.19
C CYS A 85 -12.91 -6.34 -7.38
N SER A 86 -12.75 -6.06 -6.09
CA SER A 86 -12.16 -6.97 -5.11
C SER A 86 -13.09 -7.07 -3.90
N PRO A 87 -12.93 -8.07 -3.01
CA PRO A 87 -13.71 -8.16 -1.79
C PRO A 87 -13.62 -6.87 -0.95
N PRO A 88 -14.66 -6.54 -0.16
CA PRO A 88 -14.67 -5.34 0.68
C PRO A 88 -13.45 -5.27 1.60
N VAL A 89 -12.86 -4.08 1.71
CA VAL A 89 -11.74 -3.84 2.62
C VAL A 89 -12.27 -3.63 4.04
N SER A 90 -11.69 -4.35 5.00
CA SER A 90 -11.98 -4.23 6.43
C SER A 90 -10.69 -4.09 7.24
N ALA A 91 -10.79 -3.96 8.57
CA ALA A 91 -9.62 -3.94 9.46
C ALA A 91 -8.77 -5.22 9.40
N ARG A 92 -9.35 -6.33 8.92
CA ARG A 92 -8.67 -7.60 8.67
C ARG A 92 -9.18 -8.17 7.35
N THR A 93 -8.81 -7.52 6.26
CA THR A 93 -9.17 -7.97 4.92
C THR A 93 -8.46 -9.29 4.61
N PRO A 94 -9.20 -10.41 4.43
CA PRO A 94 -8.59 -11.66 4.02
C PRO A 94 -8.07 -11.56 2.59
N ALA A 95 -6.88 -12.10 2.34
CA ALA A 95 -6.23 -12.10 1.04
C ALA A 95 -5.44 -13.40 0.82
N THR A 96 -5.17 -13.72 -0.44
CA THR A 96 -4.14 -14.70 -0.80
C THR A 96 -2.86 -13.92 -1.06
N LEU A 97 -1.78 -14.27 -0.37
CA LEU A 97 -0.44 -13.78 -0.65
C LEU A 97 0.21 -14.75 -1.64
N THR A 98 0.65 -14.25 -2.80
CA THR A 98 1.41 -14.99 -3.80
C THR A 98 2.85 -14.49 -3.80
N LEU A 99 3.79 -15.30 -4.31
CA LEU A 99 5.20 -14.93 -4.47
C LEU A 99 5.45 -14.46 -5.89
N ASN A 100 6.09 -13.30 -6.05
CA ASN A 100 6.45 -12.76 -7.35
C ASN A 100 7.76 -11.97 -7.31
N SER A 101 8.60 -12.14 -8.33
CA SER A 101 9.77 -11.29 -8.56
C SER A 101 9.41 -10.08 -9.42
N PHE A 102 9.62 -8.88 -8.87
CA PHE A 102 9.46 -7.60 -9.59
C PHE A 102 10.76 -7.15 -10.28
N ALA A 103 11.78 -8.01 -10.28
CA ALA A 103 13.07 -7.71 -10.87
C ALA A 103 13.01 -7.82 -12.40
N ARG A 104 14.00 -7.24 -13.08
CA ARG A 104 14.13 -7.39 -14.53
C ARG A 104 14.35 -8.86 -14.87
N GLY A 105 13.47 -9.43 -15.69
CA GLY A 105 13.54 -10.85 -16.08
C GLY A 105 13.06 -11.82 -15.00
N GLY A 106 12.44 -11.31 -13.92
CA GLY A 106 11.66 -12.12 -12.99
C GLY A 106 10.23 -12.35 -13.48
N ASP A 107 9.43 -12.97 -12.62
CA ASP A 107 8.09 -13.47 -12.95
C ASP A 107 7.06 -12.36 -13.22
N GLY A 108 7.27 -11.15 -12.66
CA GLY A 108 6.39 -10.00 -12.88
C GLY A 108 6.39 -9.46 -14.32
N GLY A 109 7.24 -10.01 -15.19
CA GLY A 109 7.32 -9.71 -16.61
C GLY A 109 7.81 -8.29 -16.90
N GLY A 110 6.89 -7.33 -16.85
CA GLY A 110 7.09 -5.92 -17.23
C GLY A 110 7.54 -5.01 -16.08
N ARG A 111 7.68 -3.72 -16.38
CA ARG A 111 7.90 -2.68 -15.37
C ARG A 111 6.61 -2.45 -14.59
N SER A 112 6.71 -2.21 -13.28
CA SER A 112 5.55 -2.13 -12.41
C SER A 112 4.64 -0.93 -12.72
N PHE A 113 3.32 -1.17 -12.69
CA PHE A 113 2.29 -0.24 -13.15
C PHE A 113 2.31 1.14 -12.45
N CYS A 114 2.70 1.21 -11.18
CA CYS A 114 2.59 2.46 -10.42
C CYS A 114 3.75 3.44 -10.59
N ASP A 115 4.94 2.96 -10.93
CA ASP A 115 6.14 3.79 -11.05
C ASP A 115 6.98 3.52 -12.29
N ASP A 116 6.52 2.65 -13.19
CA ASP A 116 7.22 2.22 -14.39
C ASP A 116 8.66 1.83 -14.06
N ARG A 117 8.89 0.96 -13.07
CA ARG A 117 10.24 0.49 -12.69
C ARG A 117 10.23 -0.99 -12.36
N PHE A 118 11.40 -1.60 -12.44
CA PHE A 118 11.66 -2.91 -11.82
C PHE A 118 12.13 -2.69 -10.38
N HIS A 119 11.80 -3.64 -9.50
CA HIS A 119 12.18 -3.60 -8.09
C HIS A 119 12.99 -4.88 -7.76
N PRO A 120 14.16 -4.79 -7.10
CA PRO A 120 14.93 -5.97 -6.75
C PRO A 120 14.16 -6.84 -5.74
N ASP A 121 14.42 -8.15 -5.70
CA ASP A 121 13.74 -9.08 -4.79
C ASP A 121 13.96 -8.78 -3.30
N THR A 122 14.96 -7.95 -2.99
CA THR A 122 15.23 -7.43 -1.64
C THR A 122 14.31 -6.27 -1.25
N ALA A 123 13.56 -5.68 -2.17
CA ALA A 123 12.65 -4.57 -1.92
C ALA A 123 11.32 -5.06 -1.33
N MET A 124 10.82 -4.38 -0.30
CA MET A 124 9.53 -4.69 0.34
C MET A 124 8.35 -4.13 -0.46
N VAL A 125 8.08 -4.77 -1.60
CA VAL A 125 7.05 -4.32 -2.56
C VAL A 125 6.01 -5.40 -2.83
N VAL A 126 4.82 -4.94 -3.24
CA VAL A 126 3.66 -5.78 -3.58
C VAL A 126 2.87 -5.24 -4.78
N ALA A 127 2.18 -6.14 -5.49
CA ALA A 127 1.06 -5.83 -6.35
C ALA A 127 -0.27 -6.08 -5.62
N LEU A 128 -1.34 -5.39 -6.04
CA LEU A 128 -2.69 -5.64 -5.56
C LEU A 128 -3.62 -6.01 -6.71
N SER A 129 -4.57 -6.92 -6.46
CA SER A 129 -5.67 -7.16 -7.39
C SER A 129 -6.33 -5.85 -7.84
N SER A 130 -6.74 -5.81 -9.11
CA SER A 130 -7.32 -4.64 -9.79
C SER A 130 -8.32 -3.82 -8.97
N GLY A 131 -9.23 -4.48 -8.24
CA GLY A 131 -10.25 -3.81 -7.44
C GLY A 131 -9.69 -3.12 -6.19
N TRP A 132 -8.78 -3.77 -5.47
CA TRP A 132 -8.10 -3.17 -4.31
C TRP A 132 -7.16 -2.05 -4.71
N LEU A 133 -6.47 -2.16 -5.84
CA LEU A 133 -5.61 -1.09 -6.34
C LEU A 133 -6.41 0.20 -6.62
N ARG A 134 -7.65 0.07 -7.14
CA ARG A 134 -8.50 1.20 -7.56
C ARG A 134 -9.61 1.58 -6.57
N LEU A 135 -9.51 1.13 -5.31
CA LEU A 135 -10.54 1.36 -4.30
C LEU A 135 -10.86 2.85 -4.13
N ASP A 136 -12.16 3.17 -3.95
CA ASP A 136 -12.68 4.51 -3.69
C ASP A 136 -12.33 5.57 -4.76
N GLY A 137 -12.09 5.14 -5.99
CA GLY A 137 -11.72 6.02 -7.10
C GLY A 137 -10.31 6.59 -7.01
N THR A 138 -9.49 6.10 -6.08
CA THR A 138 -8.07 6.46 -5.95
C THR A 138 -7.19 5.25 -6.25
N ARG A 139 -6.06 5.46 -6.93
CA ARG A 139 -5.05 4.41 -7.09
C ARG A 139 -4.23 4.32 -5.81
N ARG A 140 -4.14 3.13 -5.21
CA ARG A 140 -3.30 2.84 -4.03
C ARG A 140 -1.80 2.78 -4.33
N CYS A 141 -1.40 3.13 -5.56
CA CYS A 141 -0.01 3.25 -5.96
C CYS A 141 0.82 4.02 -4.94
N ASN A 142 2.01 3.49 -4.66
CA ASN A 142 3.01 4.01 -3.73
C ASN A 142 2.54 4.11 -2.26
N ARG A 143 1.38 3.54 -1.91
CA ARG A 143 0.92 3.44 -0.52
C ARG A 143 1.53 2.23 0.15
N MET A 144 1.83 2.38 1.44
CA MET A 144 2.23 1.26 2.28
C MET A 144 0.99 0.53 2.76
N ILE A 145 1.01 -0.80 2.64
CA ILE A 145 0.03 -1.68 3.24
C ILE A 145 0.72 -2.57 4.27
N ARG A 146 0.00 -2.92 5.34
CA ARG A 146 0.45 -3.97 6.26
C ARG A 146 -0.08 -5.29 5.77
N VAL A 147 0.81 -6.21 5.45
CA VAL A 147 0.53 -7.62 5.18
C VAL A 147 0.74 -8.39 6.47
N ALA A 148 -0.23 -9.20 6.88
CA ALA A 148 -0.13 -10.00 8.09
C ALA A 148 -0.58 -11.45 7.89
N THR A 149 0.12 -12.35 8.54
CA THR A 149 -0.16 -13.79 8.59
C THR A 149 -0.93 -14.13 9.87
N GLY A 150 -1.67 -15.25 9.85
CA GLY A 150 -2.47 -15.68 11.01
C GLY A 150 -1.66 -16.02 12.26
N ASN A 151 -0.36 -16.26 12.12
CA ASN A 151 0.58 -16.50 13.23
C ASN A 151 1.07 -15.21 13.92
N GLY A 152 0.55 -14.04 13.54
CA GLY A 152 0.84 -12.75 14.19
C GLY A 152 2.06 -12.02 13.63
N ARG A 153 2.77 -12.57 12.64
CA ARG A 153 3.81 -11.83 11.90
C ARG A 153 3.16 -10.83 10.95
N SER A 154 3.78 -9.67 10.80
CA SER A 154 3.32 -8.66 9.86
C SER A 154 4.49 -7.87 9.31
N VAL A 155 4.35 -7.41 8.08
CA VAL A 155 5.32 -6.61 7.36
C VAL A 155 4.60 -5.44 6.68
N LEU A 156 5.30 -4.32 6.52
CA LEU A 156 4.83 -3.23 5.68
C LEU A 156 5.45 -3.38 4.29
N ALA A 157 4.64 -3.24 3.25
CA ALA A 157 5.08 -3.31 1.86
C ALA A 157 4.50 -2.16 1.04
N ARG A 158 5.27 -1.64 0.08
CA ARG A 158 4.83 -0.60 -0.83
C ARG A 158 4.08 -1.21 -2.01
N VAL A 159 2.90 -0.68 -2.31
CA VAL A 159 2.15 -1.05 -3.52
C VAL A 159 2.84 -0.40 -4.72
N VAL A 160 3.43 -1.23 -5.58
CA VAL A 160 4.14 -0.77 -6.78
C VAL A 160 3.48 -1.23 -8.07
N ASP A 161 2.57 -2.20 -8.00
CA ASP A 161 2.03 -2.82 -9.19
C ASP A 161 0.56 -3.22 -9.09
N GLU A 162 0.00 -3.60 -10.23
CA GLU A 162 -1.31 -4.22 -10.36
C GLU A 162 -1.18 -5.71 -10.63
N CYS A 163 -1.89 -6.53 -9.86
CA CYS A 163 -2.18 -7.91 -10.24
C CYS A 163 -3.47 -7.87 -11.07
N ASP A 164 -3.35 -7.89 -12.40
CA ASP A 164 -4.48 -7.64 -13.30
C ASP A 164 -5.50 -8.78 -13.25
N SER A 165 -6.66 -8.52 -12.65
CA SER A 165 -7.76 -9.49 -12.54
C SER A 165 -8.77 -9.40 -13.68
N VAL A 166 -8.48 -8.62 -14.72
CA VAL A 166 -9.32 -8.44 -15.91
C VAL A 166 -8.66 -9.04 -17.13
N ASN A 167 -7.39 -8.74 -17.38
CA ASN A 167 -6.67 -9.18 -18.58
C ASN A 167 -5.78 -10.39 -18.30
N GLY A 168 -5.34 -11.08 -19.35
CA GLY A 168 -4.61 -12.34 -19.28
C GLY A 168 -4.76 -13.16 -20.57
N CYS A 169 -4.21 -14.36 -20.59
CA CYS A 169 -4.28 -15.33 -21.69
C CYS A 169 -3.91 -14.77 -23.08
N ASP A 170 -3.02 -13.78 -23.12
CA ASP A 170 -2.53 -13.13 -24.33
C ASP A 170 -1.01 -13.00 -24.28
N ALA A 171 -0.42 -12.46 -25.35
CA ALA A 171 1.04 -12.35 -25.45
C ALA A 171 1.63 -11.31 -24.49
N GLU A 172 0.87 -10.31 -24.05
CA GLU A 172 1.33 -9.29 -23.10
C GLU A 172 1.46 -9.87 -21.69
N HIS A 173 0.62 -10.85 -21.37
CA HIS A 173 0.59 -11.55 -20.08
C HIS A 173 1.21 -12.95 -20.16
N ASN A 174 2.11 -13.22 -21.11
CA ASN A 174 2.76 -14.53 -21.29
C ASN A 174 1.80 -15.74 -21.37
N PHE A 175 0.56 -15.51 -21.77
CA PHE A 175 -0.54 -16.49 -21.76
C PHE A 175 -0.87 -17.07 -20.37
N GLU A 176 -0.59 -16.35 -19.29
CA GLU A 176 -1.02 -16.64 -17.91
C GLU A 176 -2.45 -16.16 -17.66
N PRO A 177 -3.22 -16.80 -16.76
CA PRO A 177 -4.60 -16.43 -16.48
C PRO A 177 -4.69 -15.07 -15.78
N PRO A 178 -5.85 -14.38 -15.87
CA PRO A 178 -6.12 -13.21 -15.04
C PRO A 178 -5.94 -13.52 -13.56
N CYS A 179 -5.35 -12.57 -12.84
CA CYS A 179 -5.13 -12.67 -11.41
C CYS A 179 -6.47 -12.83 -10.65
N PRO A 180 -6.52 -13.60 -9.55
CA PRO A 180 -7.68 -13.60 -8.67
C PRO A 180 -7.94 -12.22 -8.06
N ASN A 181 -9.17 -11.98 -7.63
CA ASN A 181 -9.60 -10.65 -7.17
C ASN A 181 -9.26 -10.32 -5.71
N ASN A 182 -8.60 -11.23 -5.00
CA ASN A 182 -8.29 -11.15 -3.58
C ASN A 182 -6.80 -11.42 -3.30
N VAL A 183 -5.93 -11.07 -4.24
CA VAL A 183 -4.49 -11.32 -4.21
C VAL A 183 -3.68 -10.09 -3.80
N VAL A 184 -2.68 -10.37 -2.98
CA VAL A 184 -1.54 -9.50 -2.71
C VAL A 184 -0.33 -10.24 -3.24
N ASP A 185 0.32 -9.69 -4.24
CA ASP A 185 1.42 -10.39 -4.89
C ASP A 185 2.74 -9.83 -4.38
N GLY A 186 3.48 -10.62 -3.60
CA GLY A 186 4.57 -10.13 -2.76
C GLY A 186 5.95 -10.55 -3.24
N SER A 187 6.89 -9.61 -3.15
CA SER A 187 8.32 -9.87 -3.34
C SER A 187 8.89 -10.94 -2.38
N PRO A 188 10.00 -11.60 -2.73
CA PRO A 188 10.70 -12.52 -1.82
C PRO A 188 11.03 -11.89 -0.45
N ALA A 189 11.39 -10.61 -0.42
CA ALA A 189 11.59 -9.87 0.84
C ALA A 189 10.35 -9.86 1.74
N VAL A 190 9.15 -9.68 1.19
CA VAL A 190 7.88 -9.71 1.94
C VAL A 190 7.64 -11.09 2.54
N TRP A 191 7.85 -12.15 1.77
CA TRP A 191 7.72 -13.54 2.22
C TRP A 191 8.71 -13.87 3.33
N LYS A 192 9.98 -13.54 3.13
CA LYS A 192 11.07 -13.74 4.11
C LYS A 192 10.80 -12.99 5.42
N ALA A 193 10.30 -11.75 5.34
CA ALA A 193 9.96 -10.97 6.53
C ALA A 193 8.79 -11.58 7.32
N LEU A 194 7.82 -12.14 6.62
CA LEU A 194 6.72 -12.92 7.20
C LEU A 194 7.17 -14.32 7.68
N GLY A 195 8.39 -14.74 7.33
CA GLY A 195 8.96 -16.04 7.67
C GLY A 195 8.19 -17.19 7.04
N LEU A 196 7.70 -16.96 5.82
CA LEU A 196 7.06 -17.96 4.99
C LEU A 196 8.13 -18.65 4.13
N ASP A 197 7.89 -19.93 3.84
CA ASP A 197 8.71 -20.67 2.89
C ASP A 197 8.27 -20.32 1.48
N GLU A 198 9.20 -19.83 0.67
CA GLU A 198 8.99 -19.44 -0.72
C GLU A 198 8.59 -20.64 -1.59
N GLY A 199 8.96 -21.87 -1.19
CA GLY A 199 8.60 -23.11 -1.91
C GLY A 199 7.10 -23.47 -1.88
N VAL A 200 6.29 -22.73 -1.11
CA VAL A 200 4.83 -22.95 -1.03
C VAL A 200 4.07 -22.22 -2.13
N GLY A 201 4.62 -21.14 -2.70
CA GLY A 201 4.04 -20.36 -3.80
C GLY A 201 2.83 -19.48 -3.43
N GLU A 202 1.93 -19.97 -2.58
CA GLU A 202 0.75 -19.22 -2.11
C GLU A 202 0.48 -19.40 -0.60
N PHE A 203 0.03 -18.34 0.07
CA PHE A 203 -0.31 -18.37 1.49
C PHE A 203 -1.55 -17.53 1.83
N LYS A 204 -2.41 -18.01 2.73
CA LYS A 204 -3.58 -17.21 3.18
C LYS A 204 -3.15 -16.11 4.15
N ALA A 205 -3.22 -14.85 3.71
CA ALA A 205 -2.98 -13.65 4.51
C ALA A 205 -4.29 -13.08 5.09
N ILE A 206 -4.21 -12.44 6.26
CA ILE A 206 -5.40 -12.02 7.04
C ILE A 206 -5.58 -10.50 7.10
N SER A 207 -4.59 -9.71 6.69
CA SER A 207 -4.73 -8.26 6.80
C SER A 207 -4.10 -7.50 5.65
N LEU A 208 -4.92 -6.66 5.03
CA LEU A 208 -4.55 -5.48 4.26
C LEU A 208 -5.01 -4.25 5.04
N LEU A 209 -4.15 -3.71 5.90
CA LEU A 209 -4.41 -2.37 6.44
C LEU A 209 -3.87 -1.37 5.42
N SER A 210 -4.77 -0.56 4.85
CA SER A 210 -4.32 0.76 4.42
C SER A 210 -3.81 1.45 5.68
N THR A 211 -2.58 1.91 5.65
CA THR A 211 -2.03 2.81 6.68
C THR A 211 -2.74 4.17 6.68
N SER A 212 -3.69 4.38 5.74
CA SER A 212 -4.67 5.48 5.76
C SER A 212 -5.99 5.02 6.38
N PRO A 213 -6.53 5.73 7.38
CA PRO A 213 -7.79 5.37 8.00
C PRO A 213 -8.96 5.67 7.05
N ILE A 214 -9.52 4.64 6.42
CA ILE A 214 -10.96 4.67 6.14
C ILE A 214 -11.62 4.04 7.34
N ILE A 215 -11.85 4.87 8.36
CA ILE A 215 -12.76 4.52 9.44
C ILE A 215 -14.16 4.67 8.85
N HIS A 216 -14.79 3.56 8.50
CA HIS A 216 -16.24 3.52 8.52
C HIS A 216 -16.67 3.77 9.98
N GLY A 217 -17.32 4.90 10.22
CA GLY A 217 -17.97 5.20 11.50
C GLY A 217 -17.16 6.03 12.48
N ALA A 218 -16.79 7.26 12.11
CA ALA A 218 -16.58 8.33 13.07
C ALA A 218 -17.06 9.64 12.44
N THR A 219 -18.35 9.94 12.61
CA THR A 219 -18.88 11.29 12.41
C THR A 219 -18.33 12.16 13.53
N ASP A 220 -17.17 12.77 13.31
CA ASP A 220 -16.76 13.97 14.01
C ASP A 220 -15.94 14.79 13.01
N ALA A 221 -16.40 16.02 12.75
CA ALA A 221 -15.80 16.97 11.81
C ALA A 221 -14.44 17.49 12.30
N ALA A 222 -13.45 16.60 12.46
CA ALA A 222 -12.05 16.97 12.55
C ALA A 222 -11.57 17.26 11.12
N ALA A 223 -11.26 18.53 10.84
CA ALA A 223 -10.83 19.01 9.53
C ALA A 223 -9.89 18.02 8.82
N SER A 224 -10.38 17.37 7.76
CA SER A 224 -9.58 16.46 6.95
C SER A 224 -8.46 17.27 6.28
N CYS A 225 -7.21 16.84 6.47
CA CYS A 225 -6.07 17.52 5.86
C CYS A 225 -5.99 17.15 4.38
N HIS A 226 -6.27 18.12 3.51
CA HIS A 226 -6.16 17.97 2.05
C HIS A 226 -4.93 18.71 1.50
N ALA A 227 -4.47 18.28 0.32
CA ALA A 227 -3.42 19.00 -0.40
C ALA A 227 -3.90 20.42 -0.72
N SER A 228 -3.05 21.40 -0.39
CA SER A 228 -3.28 22.83 -0.65
C SER A 228 -2.87 23.26 -2.06
N GLY A 229 -2.28 22.35 -2.84
CA GLY A 229 -1.78 22.59 -4.20
C GLY A 229 -0.73 21.55 -4.58
N TYR A 230 0.00 21.83 -5.66
CA TYR A 230 1.08 20.97 -6.14
C TYR A 230 2.36 21.80 -6.38
N ALA A 231 3.51 21.18 -6.15
CA ALA A 231 4.82 21.65 -6.53
C ALA A 231 5.25 20.92 -7.80
N TYR A 232 6.01 21.62 -8.63
CA TYR A 232 6.44 21.18 -9.95
C TYR A 232 7.90 21.55 -10.14
N LEU A 233 8.68 20.67 -10.74
CA LEU A 233 9.99 21.04 -11.26
C LEU A 233 9.78 22.02 -12.43
N HIS A 234 10.27 23.25 -12.28
CA HIS A 234 10.20 24.24 -13.36
C HIS A 234 11.33 23.95 -14.37
N SER A 235 10.92 23.53 -15.57
CA SER A 235 11.66 23.15 -16.80
C SER A 235 13.19 23.33 -16.90
N ASN A 236 13.80 22.30 -17.52
CA ASN A 236 15.08 22.18 -18.24
C ASN A 236 16.43 22.37 -17.50
N GLU A 237 16.45 22.45 -16.18
CA GLU A 237 17.70 22.30 -15.43
C GLU A 237 17.84 20.88 -14.87
N THR A 238 18.60 20.02 -15.57
CA THR A 238 19.20 18.83 -14.98
C THR A 238 20.37 19.26 -14.09
N ARG A 239 20.05 19.85 -12.93
CA ARG A 239 21.01 20.13 -11.84
C ARG A 239 20.78 19.24 -10.63
N CYS A 240 20.14 18.09 -10.79
CA CYS A 240 20.25 17.05 -9.79
C CYS A 240 21.70 16.55 -9.77
N PRO A 241 22.41 16.65 -8.64
CA PRO A 241 23.74 16.07 -8.52
C PRO A 241 23.66 14.59 -8.90
N ASN A 242 24.54 14.15 -9.80
CA ASN A 242 24.58 12.76 -10.24
C ASN A 242 24.67 11.85 -9.01
N GLY A 243 23.65 11.00 -8.81
CA GLY A 243 23.59 10.05 -7.71
C GLY A 243 22.63 10.38 -6.57
N SER A 244 21.89 11.50 -6.59
CA SER A 244 20.84 11.77 -5.58
C SER A 244 19.55 10.98 -5.89
N PRO A 245 19.14 10.00 -5.05
CA PRO A 245 17.96 9.17 -5.30
C PRO A 245 16.62 9.88 -5.10
N ASP A 246 16.63 11.06 -4.45
CA ASP A 246 15.43 11.77 -3.97
C ASP A 246 15.09 13.04 -4.77
N CYS A 247 15.41 13.08 -6.06
CA CYS A 247 15.19 14.26 -6.89
C CYS A 247 13.76 14.38 -7.45
N CYS A 248 13.28 15.61 -7.61
CA CYS A 248 12.06 15.88 -8.36
C CYS A 248 12.21 15.52 -9.84
N VAL A 249 11.14 14.93 -10.40
CA VAL A 249 11.08 14.53 -11.80
C VAL A 249 10.28 15.57 -12.58
N ALA A 250 10.75 15.89 -13.79
CA ALA A 250 10.06 16.80 -14.68
C ALA A 250 8.63 16.30 -14.98
N SER A 251 7.66 17.21 -14.95
CA SER A 251 6.22 16.93 -15.17
C SER A 251 5.50 16.11 -14.09
N GLU A 252 6.20 15.65 -13.04
CA GLU A 252 5.55 15.02 -11.88
C GLU A 252 4.86 16.06 -10.99
N ARG A 253 3.78 15.63 -10.32
CA ARG A 253 2.99 16.49 -9.43
C ARG A 253 3.20 16.11 -7.98
N TYR A 254 3.90 16.96 -7.23
CA TYR A 254 4.15 16.72 -5.82
C TYR A 254 3.14 17.48 -4.94
N PRO A 255 2.30 16.80 -4.14
CA PRO A 255 1.27 17.47 -3.34
C PRO A 255 1.88 18.33 -2.24
N ARG A 256 1.36 19.55 -2.09
CA ARG A 256 1.75 20.52 -1.05
C ARG A 256 0.76 20.47 0.11
N PHE A 257 1.24 20.38 1.33
CA PHE A 257 0.41 20.32 2.52
C PHE A 257 0.79 21.41 3.52
N ARG A 258 -0.13 22.33 3.75
CA ARG A 258 -0.08 23.31 4.86
C ARG A 258 -0.65 22.76 6.17
N CYS A 259 -1.13 21.52 6.14
CA CYS A 259 -1.72 20.81 7.26
C CYS A 259 -1.03 19.45 7.43
N SER A 260 -1.30 18.80 8.56
CA SER A 260 -0.92 17.41 8.83
C SER A 260 -2.14 16.68 9.41
N PRO A 261 -2.15 15.33 9.40
CA PRO A 261 -3.23 14.57 10.04
C PRO A 261 -3.48 14.99 11.51
N PRO A 262 -4.71 14.86 12.02
CA PRO A 262 -5.05 15.27 13.37
C PRO A 262 -4.18 14.55 14.41
N VAL A 263 -3.71 15.30 15.41
CA VAL A 263 -2.90 14.76 16.49
C VAL A 263 -3.81 14.13 17.54
N SER A 264 -3.59 12.84 17.82
CA SER A 264 -4.27 12.07 18.86
C SER A 264 -3.29 11.58 19.92
N ALA A 265 -3.79 10.87 20.94
CA ALA A 265 -2.95 10.20 21.95
C ALA A 265 -1.96 9.19 21.34
N ARG A 266 -2.27 8.68 20.15
CA ARG A 266 -1.39 7.86 19.33
C ARG A 266 -1.42 8.35 17.88
N THR A 267 -0.67 9.40 17.58
CA THR A 267 -0.63 9.97 16.22
C THR A 267 0.25 9.11 15.31
N PRO A 268 -0.28 8.47 14.25
CA PRO A 268 0.53 7.73 13.29
C PRO A 268 1.39 8.69 12.46
N ALA A 269 2.64 8.31 12.23
CA ALA A 269 3.59 9.07 11.43
C ALA A 269 4.57 8.15 10.71
N ILE A 270 5.21 8.66 9.67
CA ILE A 270 6.32 8.02 8.98
C ILE A 270 7.63 8.56 9.56
N LEU A 271 8.44 7.70 10.16
CA LEU A 271 9.80 8.02 10.57
C LEU A 271 10.73 7.86 9.37
N THR A 272 11.43 8.93 9.00
CA THR A 272 12.51 8.93 8.01
C THR A 272 13.85 9.16 8.69
N LEU A 273 14.95 8.73 8.07
CA LEU A 273 16.29 9.05 8.55
C LEU A 273 16.64 10.46 8.10
N LYS A 274 17.04 11.33 9.04
CA LYS A 274 17.54 12.67 8.75
C LYS A 274 18.84 12.92 9.50
N VAL A 275 19.86 13.37 8.78
CA VAL A 275 21.12 13.84 9.34
C VAL A 275 20.97 15.33 9.64
N PHE A 276 21.41 15.74 10.83
CA PHE A 276 21.28 17.13 11.33
C PHE A 276 22.64 17.77 11.63
N ASP A 277 23.74 17.03 11.43
CA ASP A 277 25.08 17.54 11.69
C ASP A 277 25.57 18.40 10.54
N HIS A 278 26.68 19.09 10.79
CA HIS A 278 27.38 19.83 9.76
C HIS A 278 28.15 18.82 8.90
N GLY A 279 27.51 18.29 7.86
CA GLY A 279 28.15 17.42 6.86
C GLY A 279 29.26 18.14 6.08
N GLU A 280 29.94 17.40 5.20
CA GLU A 280 31.01 17.93 4.34
C GLU A 280 30.50 18.96 3.32
N ASP A 281 29.22 18.87 2.92
CA ASP A 281 28.58 19.74 1.92
C ASP A 281 27.98 21.03 2.50
N GLY A 282 28.22 21.36 3.78
CA GLY A 282 27.77 22.64 4.37
C GLY A 282 26.24 22.80 4.44
N GLY A 283 25.53 21.75 4.86
CA GLY A 283 24.07 21.73 4.97
C GLY A 283 23.47 22.91 5.77
N VAL A 284 22.15 23.12 5.66
CA VAL A 284 21.47 24.22 6.36
C VAL A 284 21.25 23.90 7.85
N PRO A 285 21.50 24.87 8.77
CA PRO A 285 21.15 24.72 10.18
C PRO A 285 19.66 24.48 10.38
N THR A 286 19.29 23.85 11.50
CA THR A 286 17.89 23.49 11.75
C THR A 286 17.00 24.70 12.01
N SER A 287 15.76 24.66 11.51
CA SER A 287 14.86 25.83 11.48
C SER A 287 14.29 26.29 12.83
N CYS A 288 14.48 25.54 13.92
CA CYS A 288 13.96 25.92 15.24
C CYS A 288 14.94 26.68 16.11
N ASP A 289 16.23 26.38 16.03
CA ASP A 289 17.26 27.00 16.87
C ASP A 289 18.50 27.45 16.10
N MET A 290 18.51 27.29 14.76
CA MET A 290 19.62 27.67 13.87
C MET A 290 20.94 26.97 14.22
N LEU A 291 20.85 25.75 14.77
CA LEU A 291 22.01 24.92 15.12
C LEU A 291 22.08 23.65 14.27
N PHE A 292 23.29 23.11 14.20
CA PHE A 292 23.54 21.72 13.79
C PHE A 292 23.50 20.80 15.01
N HIS A 293 22.98 19.59 14.84
CA HIS A 293 22.87 18.58 15.88
C HIS A 293 23.64 17.33 15.52
N ARG A 294 24.46 16.81 16.45
CA ARG A 294 25.27 15.62 16.20
C ARG A 294 24.38 14.40 15.95
N ASN A 295 24.85 13.45 15.15
CA ASN A 295 24.15 12.19 14.89
C ASN A 295 23.86 11.34 16.14
N THR A 296 24.53 11.63 17.26
CA THR A 296 24.31 11.00 18.57
C THR A 296 23.18 11.65 19.39
N GLU A 297 22.68 12.82 19.00
CA GLU A 297 21.63 13.54 19.70
C GLU A 297 20.24 13.01 19.34
N LEU A 298 19.33 12.97 20.33
CA LEU A 298 17.95 12.53 20.15
C LEU A 298 17.07 13.70 19.67
N VAL A 299 17.16 13.99 18.38
CA VAL A 299 16.47 15.11 17.74
C VAL A 299 15.63 14.65 16.55
N VAL A 300 14.58 15.41 16.25
CA VAL A 300 13.64 15.12 15.17
C VAL A 300 13.20 16.40 14.44
N SER A 301 12.79 16.24 13.18
CA SER A 301 12.02 17.20 12.41
C SER A 301 10.54 16.80 12.38
N LEU A 302 9.64 17.77 12.19
CA LEU A 302 8.20 17.51 11.99
C LEU A 302 7.75 18.09 10.65
N SER A 303 6.83 17.40 9.97
CA SER A 303 6.10 17.98 8.83
C SER A 303 5.48 19.34 9.17
N SER A 304 5.39 20.24 8.18
CA SER A 304 5.01 21.64 8.36
C SER A 304 3.72 21.86 9.17
N GLY A 305 2.71 21.02 8.96
CA GLY A 305 1.43 21.10 9.68
C GLY A 305 1.53 20.71 11.15
N TRP A 306 2.27 19.64 11.48
CA TRP A 306 2.51 19.25 12.86
C TRP A 306 3.43 20.23 13.59
N LEU A 307 4.41 20.81 12.91
CA LEU A 307 5.28 21.81 13.51
C LEU A 307 4.50 23.07 13.92
N ARG A 308 3.52 23.51 13.12
CA ARG A 308 2.71 24.73 13.37
C ARG A 308 1.37 24.48 14.07
N LEU A 309 1.11 23.26 14.55
CA LEU A 309 -0.20 22.90 15.10
C LEU A 309 -0.62 23.81 16.27
N GLY A 310 -1.82 24.40 16.17
CA GLY A 310 -2.39 25.25 17.23
C GLY A 310 -1.86 26.68 17.26
N GLY A 311 -1.32 27.16 16.14
CA GLY A 311 -0.88 28.56 15.98
C GLY A 311 0.45 28.88 16.68
N ARG A 312 1.12 27.89 17.27
CA ARG A 312 2.45 28.03 17.88
C ARG A 312 3.38 26.96 17.30
N ARG A 313 4.64 27.32 17.03
CA ARG A 313 5.65 26.34 16.59
C ARG A 313 5.98 25.39 17.73
N ARG A 314 6.03 24.08 17.45
CA ARG A 314 6.46 23.03 18.38
C ARG A 314 7.97 22.91 18.53
N CYS A 315 8.71 23.91 18.07
CA CYS A 315 10.15 23.99 18.26
C CYS A 315 10.54 23.80 19.73
N ASN A 316 11.61 23.04 19.96
CA ASN A 316 12.15 22.69 21.27
C ASN A 316 11.24 21.81 22.14
N GLN A 317 10.04 21.44 21.66
CA GLN A 317 9.18 20.51 22.38
C GLN A 317 9.75 19.09 22.31
N ARG A 318 9.49 18.30 23.35
CA ARG A 318 9.86 16.88 23.37
C ARG A 318 8.65 16.03 23.00
N ILE A 319 8.83 15.18 22.00
CA ILE A 319 7.84 14.17 21.62
C ILE A 319 8.37 12.78 21.96
N ARG A 320 7.47 11.87 22.31
CA ARG A 320 7.80 10.44 22.40
C ARG A 320 7.44 9.76 21.11
N VAL A 321 8.41 9.10 20.49
CA VAL A 321 8.29 8.30 19.28
C VAL A 321 8.29 6.82 19.69
N PHE A 322 7.34 6.03 19.19
CA PHE A 322 7.25 4.59 19.44
C PHE A 322 7.45 3.80 18.15
N ALA A 323 8.27 2.75 18.16
CA ALA A 323 8.46 1.86 17.02
C ALA A 323 7.39 0.77 17.00
N GLY A 324 6.23 1.05 16.41
CA GLY A 324 5.11 0.11 16.30
C GLY A 324 4.56 -0.41 17.65
N ALA A 325 3.40 -1.06 17.62
CA ALA A 325 2.81 -1.63 18.84
C ALA A 325 3.55 -2.90 19.33
N ALA A 326 4.25 -3.61 18.45
CA ALA A 326 4.83 -4.92 18.72
C ALA A 326 6.20 -4.88 19.44
N SER A 327 7.01 -3.84 19.24
CA SER A 327 8.35 -3.78 19.86
C SER A 327 8.33 -3.20 21.28
N GLY A 328 7.31 -2.39 21.62
CA GLY A 328 7.25 -1.62 22.86
C GLY A 328 8.35 -0.55 23.01
N ARG A 329 9.27 -0.43 22.05
CA ARG A 329 10.40 0.50 22.11
C ARG A 329 9.93 1.92 21.84
N SER A 330 10.42 2.85 22.67
CA SER A 330 10.11 4.26 22.50
C SER A 330 11.30 5.12 22.88
N VAL A 331 11.37 6.31 22.28
CA VAL A 331 12.40 7.30 22.54
C VAL A 331 11.78 8.67 22.65
N VAL A 332 12.32 9.51 23.54
CA VAL A 332 11.92 10.92 23.65
C VAL A 332 12.94 11.74 22.89
N ALA A 333 12.49 12.52 21.92
CA ALA A 333 13.34 13.36 21.08
C ALA A 333 12.88 14.81 21.09
N LYS A 334 13.82 15.74 20.94
CA LYS A 334 13.56 17.19 20.83
C LYS A 334 13.23 17.53 19.37
N VAL A 335 12.16 18.29 19.15
CA VAL A 335 11.84 18.87 17.84
C VAL A 335 12.79 20.03 17.58
N VAL A 336 13.62 19.91 16.55
CA VAL A 336 14.63 20.91 16.19
C VAL A 336 14.44 21.46 14.79
N ASP A 337 13.61 20.81 13.97
CA ASP A 337 13.52 21.20 12.57
C ASP A 337 12.15 20.96 11.94
N GLU A 338 11.98 21.50 10.74
CA GLU A 338 10.85 21.32 9.85
C GLU A 338 11.21 20.31 8.75
N CYS A 339 10.27 19.42 8.43
CA CYS A 339 10.25 18.74 7.14
C CYS A 339 9.26 19.50 6.27
N ASP A 340 9.75 20.35 5.37
CA ASP A 340 8.91 21.26 4.61
C ASP A 340 7.98 20.48 3.68
N SER A 341 6.68 20.43 4.00
CA SER A 341 5.67 19.76 3.20
C SER A 341 4.99 20.71 2.21
N VAL A 342 5.49 21.93 2.06
CA VAL A 342 4.94 22.99 1.22
C VAL A 342 5.90 23.34 0.09
N ASN A 343 7.19 23.53 0.36
CA ASN A 343 8.19 23.85 -0.65
C ASN A 343 8.97 22.60 -1.06
N GLY A 344 9.68 22.69 -2.19
CA GLY A 344 10.29 21.56 -2.88
C GLY A 344 10.36 21.78 -4.39
N CYS A 345 11.24 21.02 -5.04
CA CYS A 345 11.55 21.09 -6.48
C CYS A 345 12.13 22.43 -6.93
N ARG A 346 12.90 23.10 -6.07
CA ARG A 346 13.60 24.35 -6.37
C ARG A 346 15.08 24.22 -6.04
N GLU A 347 15.88 25.14 -6.56
CA GLU A 347 17.32 25.21 -6.26
C GLU A 347 17.59 25.35 -4.75
N GLU A 348 16.80 26.17 -4.05
CA GLU A 348 16.86 26.33 -2.59
C GLU A 348 16.58 25.03 -1.81
N ASP A 349 15.85 24.09 -2.41
CA ASP A 349 15.50 22.80 -1.83
C ASP A 349 16.42 21.66 -2.33
N GLY A 350 17.51 21.99 -3.04
CA GLY A 350 18.38 20.99 -3.69
C GLY A 350 17.64 20.13 -4.72
N PHE A 351 16.54 20.66 -5.27
CA PHE A 351 15.60 19.96 -6.16
C PHE A 351 14.91 18.73 -5.56
N ALA A 352 14.91 18.57 -4.23
CA ALA A 352 14.18 17.51 -3.55
C ALA A 352 12.66 17.80 -3.50
N PRO A 353 11.78 16.79 -3.53
CA PRO A 353 10.34 16.99 -3.46
C PRO A 353 9.89 17.46 -2.07
N PRO A 354 8.73 18.14 -1.99
CA PRO A 354 8.12 18.46 -0.71
C PRO A 354 7.94 17.22 0.16
N CYS A 355 8.20 17.37 1.45
CA CYS A 355 8.04 16.32 2.43
C CYS A 355 6.57 15.91 2.58
N ARG A 356 6.31 14.65 2.98
CA ARG A 356 4.94 14.20 3.27
C ARG A 356 4.40 14.85 4.54
N ASN A 357 3.09 15.04 4.60
CA ASN A 357 2.40 15.72 5.71
C ASN A 357 2.30 14.92 7.01
N ASN A 358 2.77 13.67 7.01
CA ASN A 358 2.75 12.78 8.17
C ASN A 358 4.15 12.28 8.55
N VAL A 359 5.21 13.04 8.24
CA VAL A 359 6.60 12.64 8.50
C VAL A 359 7.16 13.20 9.81
N VAL A 360 8.01 12.38 10.44
CA VAL A 360 8.96 12.72 11.50
C VAL A 360 10.34 12.32 11.00
N GLY A 361 11.23 13.27 10.70
CA GLY A 361 12.61 12.92 10.34
C GLY A 361 13.45 12.75 11.60
N GLY A 362 13.93 11.56 11.90
CA GLY A 362 14.70 11.26 13.13
C GLY A 362 16.19 11.10 12.88
N SER A 363 16.99 11.54 13.86
CA SER A 363 18.45 11.36 13.82
C SER A 363 18.86 9.88 13.86
N PRO A 364 20.09 9.53 13.45
CA PRO A 364 20.61 8.18 13.59
C PRO A 364 20.49 7.61 15.02
N ALA A 365 20.64 8.45 16.05
CA ALA A 365 20.44 8.04 17.45
C ALA A 365 18.98 7.69 17.78
N VAL A 366 17.99 8.39 17.21
CA VAL A 366 16.56 8.06 17.36
C VAL A 366 16.28 6.67 16.79
N TRP A 367 16.75 6.41 15.57
CA TRP A 367 16.64 5.12 14.89
C TRP A 367 17.29 3.99 15.68
N LYS A 368 18.53 4.20 16.13
CA LYS A 368 19.26 3.24 16.97
C LYS A 368 18.51 2.93 18.27
N LYS A 369 17.93 3.94 18.94
CA LYS A 369 17.17 3.74 20.19
C LYS A 369 15.86 2.98 19.98
N LEU A 370 15.26 3.13 18.81
CA LEU A 370 14.10 2.36 18.40
C LEU A 370 14.47 0.92 17.96
N GLY A 371 15.76 0.63 17.79
CA GLY A 371 16.25 -0.66 17.29
C GLY A 371 15.89 -0.89 15.82
N LEU A 372 15.82 0.20 15.06
CA LEU A 372 15.59 0.21 13.62
C LEU A 372 16.93 0.31 12.90
N ASN A 373 17.04 -0.30 11.71
CA ASN A 373 18.27 -0.25 10.93
C ASN A 373 18.26 0.98 10.00
N ALA A 374 19.23 1.87 10.17
CA ALA A 374 19.35 3.11 9.40
C ALA A 374 19.83 2.91 7.95
N SER A 375 20.32 1.72 7.57
CA SER A 375 20.79 1.44 6.20
C SER A 375 19.68 1.02 5.22
N VAL A 376 18.43 1.02 5.66
CA VAL A 376 17.27 0.85 4.80
C VAL A 376 16.55 2.19 4.77
N GLY A 377 16.30 2.76 3.59
CA GLY A 377 15.47 3.96 3.39
C GLY A 377 13.99 3.69 3.71
N GLU A 378 13.72 3.01 4.82
CA GLU A 378 12.42 2.50 5.25
C GLU A 378 11.65 3.60 5.95
N GLU A 379 10.48 3.93 5.42
CA GLU A 379 9.47 4.73 6.08
C GLU A 379 8.81 3.91 7.20
N PHE A 380 9.09 4.21 8.48
CA PHE A 380 8.50 3.44 9.60
C PHE A 380 7.27 4.11 10.21
N GLU A 381 6.19 3.35 10.36
CA GLU A 381 5.05 3.83 11.15
C GLU A 381 5.40 3.98 12.63
N VAL A 382 5.48 5.21 13.10
CA VAL A 382 5.69 5.56 14.50
C VAL A 382 4.46 6.22 15.08
N VAL A 383 4.31 6.05 16.39
CA VAL A 383 3.31 6.78 17.16
C VAL A 383 3.98 7.95 17.86
N CYS A 384 3.39 9.14 17.79
CA CYS A 384 3.87 10.30 18.53
C CYS A 384 2.94 10.67 19.68
N LYS A 385 3.53 10.95 20.86
CA LYS A 385 2.84 11.54 22.01
C LYS A 385 3.51 12.85 22.43
N SER A 386 2.74 13.93 22.46
CA SER A 386 3.11 15.18 23.13
C SER A 386 2.54 15.18 24.55
N LYS A 387 3.29 15.66 25.54
CA LYS A 387 2.72 15.93 26.87
C LYS A 387 1.78 17.13 26.73
N HIS A 388 0.47 16.91 26.64
CA HIS A 388 -0.48 17.98 26.94
C HIS A 388 -0.23 18.42 28.39
N LYS A 389 0.10 19.70 28.61
CA LYS A 389 -0.24 20.34 29.88
C LYS A 389 -1.76 20.20 30.00
N SER A 390 -2.20 19.36 30.93
CA SER A 390 -3.61 19.26 31.30
C SER A 390 -4.13 20.68 31.55
N ILE A 391 -5.10 21.11 30.75
CA ILE A 391 -5.93 22.27 31.12
C ILE A 391 -6.54 21.86 32.46
N LYS A 392 -6.16 22.56 33.54
CA LYS A 392 -6.76 22.36 34.86
C LYS A 392 -8.26 22.44 34.66
N LYS A 393 -8.98 21.32 34.81
CA LYS A 393 -10.43 21.36 35.00
C LYS A 393 -10.63 22.27 36.21
N ASN A 394 -11.31 23.38 36.01
CA ASN A 394 -11.72 24.24 37.11
C ASN A 394 -12.43 23.35 38.13
N LYS A 395 -11.84 23.26 39.32
CA LYS A 395 -12.49 22.68 40.48
C LYS A 395 -13.67 23.62 40.74
N VAL A 396 -14.88 23.18 40.38
CA VAL A 396 -16.09 23.84 40.86
C VAL A 396 -16.08 23.67 42.37
N VAL A 397 -15.71 24.74 43.06
CA VAL A 397 -15.87 24.84 44.51
C VAL A 397 -17.35 25.02 44.74
N HIS A 398 -18.05 23.97 45.13
CA HIS A 398 -19.34 24.13 45.79
C HIS A 398 -19.07 24.82 47.13
N ARG A 399 -19.37 26.12 47.17
CA ARG A 399 -19.43 26.89 48.40
C ARG A 399 -20.72 26.44 49.10
N VAL A 400 -20.56 25.74 50.22
CA VAL A 400 -21.63 25.57 51.20
C VAL A 400 -21.78 26.90 51.91
N THR A 401 -22.95 27.51 51.79
CA THR A 401 -23.49 28.52 52.72
C THR A 401 -24.97 28.23 52.86
#